data_AF-A0A2V7QUE5-F1
#
_entry.id   AF-A0A2V7QUE5-F1
#
_cell.length_a   1.000
_cell.length_b   1.000
_cell.length_c   1.000
_cell.angle_alpha   90.00
_cell.angle_beta   90.00
_cell.angle_gamma   90.00
#
_symmetry.space_group_name_H-M   'P 1'
#
loop_
_entity.id
_entity.type
_entity.pdbx_description
1 polymer ?
#
loop_
_entity_poly.entity_id
_entity_poly.type
_entity_poly.pdbx_seq_one_letter_code
_entity_poly.pdbx_strand_id
1 'polypeptide(L)'
;MKTRSFVTLILVSAALLLVGCVNEPVEWGDVAYRRSQLGDPDARSAVMSANLPMISGASSPCIQSIRTARSGREIFRVWWSSRSDSSVVLSMQRSGDQGRSWNPPVEVESRDRGRRGCKRPPPGIFFDPAPGSGYVQLVYFIEASDGAGVFFAHSMDNGGMFHSPVPVVYGNAPSVASVAGNGDSVVVVFEDPNSVTARIGIVLSHSTGHIFDQRGQVTPDDVHAIAPWVALDHRRITVWWKTPDDSEGSSNRVGYRSGVWR
;
A
#
# COMPACT_ATOMS: atom_id res chain seq x y z
N MET A 1 60.43 -58.48 -2.00
CA MET A 1 58.98 -58.39 -2.30
C MET A 1 58.40 -57.25 -1.48
N LYS A 2 58.35 -56.03 -2.02
CA LYS A 2 57.14 -55.34 -2.50
C LYS A 2 55.87 -55.63 -1.70
N THR A 3 55.45 -54.67 -0.87
CA THR A 3 54.11 -54.08 -0.98
C THR A 3 54.09 -52.71 -0.30
N ARG A 4 53.85 -51.66 -1.10
CA ARG A 4 53.48 -50.31 -0.63
C ARG A 4 51.97 -50.32 -0.39
N SER A 5 51.50 -49.70 0.68
CA SER A 5 50.09 -49.32 0.77
C SER A 5 50.00 -47.83 1.13
N PHE A 6 49.45 -47.07 0.19
CA PHE A 6 49.07 -45.68 0.32
C PHE A 6 47.79 -45.60 1.16
N VAL A 7 47.75 -44.73 2.16
CA VAL A 7 46.47 -44.28 2.75
C VAL A 7 46.38 -42.78 2.54
N THR A 8 45.37 -42.45 1.75
CA THR A 8 44.96 -41.16 1.23
C THR A 8 44.58 -40.19 2.36
N LEU A 9 45.15 -38.99 2.32
CA LEU A 9 44.76 -37.85 3.15
C LEU A 9 43.35 -37.39 2.70
N ILE A 10 42.34 -37.52 3.56
CA ILE A 10 41.01 -36.94 3.32
C ILE A 10 41.03 -35.51 3.86
N LEU A 11 41.13 -34.53 2.95
CA LEU A 11 40.86 -33.12 3.21
C LEU A 11 39.33 -32.94 3.27
N VAL A 12 38.79 -32.77 4.47
CA VAL A 12 37.39 -32.34 4.66
C VAL A 12 37.35 -30.82 4.51
N SER A 13 36.94 -30.35 3.33
CA SER A 13 36.63 -28.94 3.10
C SER A 13 35.32 -28.59 3.81
N ALA A 14 35.40 -27.88 4.93
CA ALA A 14 34.26 -27.26 5.58
C ALA A 14 33.78 -26.07 4.75
N ALA A 15 32.73 -26.26 3.96
CA ALA A 15 32.03 -25.16 3.30
C ALA A 15 31.24 -24.36 4.36
N LEU A 16 31.72 -23.17 4.73
CA LEU A 16 30.93 -22.20 5.46
C LEU A 16 29.75 -21.76 4.59
N LEU A 17 28.55 -22.24 4.92
CA LEU A 17 27.30 -21.68 4.43
C LEU A 17 27.12 -20.31 5.10
N LEU A 18 27.50 -19.24 4.39
CA LEU A 18 27.08 -17.88 4.71
C LEU A 18 25.56 -17.81 4.45
N VAL A 19 24.77 -18.17 5.46
CA VAL A 19 23.36 -17.77 5.52
C VAL A 19 23.39 -16.26 5.73
N GLY A 20 23.31 -15.51 4.64
CA GLY A 20 23.06 -14.08 4.71
C GLY A 20 21.69 -13.90 5.34
N CYS A 21 21.65 -13.69 6.66
CA CYS A 21 20.46 -13.18 7.33
C CYS A 21 20.17 -11.82 6.70
N VAL A 22 19.25 -11.78 5.73
CA VAL A 22 18.66 -10.52 5.30
C VAL A 22 18.00 -9.98 6.56
N ASN A 23 18.60 -8.95 7.15
CA ASN A 23 18.03 -8.32 8.32
C ASN A 23 16.64 -7.81 7.94
N GLU A 24 15.63 -8.15 8.75
CA GLU A 24 14.32 -7.53 8.57
C GLU A 24 14.49 -6.01 8.61
N PRO A 25 13.94 -5.27 7.63
CA PRO A 25 14.14 -3.83 7.54
C PRO A 25 13.44 -3.08 8.69
N VAL A 26 12.51 -3.74 9.37
CA VAL A 26 11.75 -3.20 10.49
C VAL A 26 11.93 -4.11 11.69
N GLU A 27 12.39 -3.54 12.80
CA GLU A 27 12.36 -4.19 14.10
C GLU A 27 10.97 -4.03 14.70
N TRP A 28 10.17 -5.08 14.61
CA TRP A 28 8.79 -5.07 15.09
C TRP A 28 8.69 -5.37 16.59
N GLY A 29 7.80 -4.65 17.26
CA GLY A 29 7.31 -5.02 18.59
C GLY A 29 6.21 -6.10 18.54
N ASP A 30 5.53 -6.29 19.66
CA ASP A 30 4.45 -7.27 19.79
C ASP A 30 3.19 -6.84 19.03
N VAL A 31 2.40 -7.85 18.64
CA VAL A 31 1.04 -7.64 18.12
C VAL A 31 0.13 -7.31 19.30
N ALA A 32 -0.65 -6.23 19.15
CA ALA A 32 -1.63 -5.80 20.13
C ALA A 32 -2.99 -5.57 19.45
N TYR A 33 -4.04 -5.49 20.27
CA TYR A 33 -5.41 -5.29 19.80
C TYR A 33 -6.10 -4.18 20.57
N ARG A 34 -6.95 -3.41 19.88
CA ARG A 34 -7.84 -2.42 20.48
C ARG A 34 -9.23 -2.50 19.87
N ARG A 35 -10.21 -1.91 20.54
CA ARG A 35 -11.51 -1.65 19.92
C ARG A 35 -11.35 -0.62 18.81
N SER A 36 -12.16 -0.76 17.76
CA SER A 36 -12.26 0.26 16.74
C SER A 36 -12.74 1.58 17.34
N GLN A 37 -12.20 2.68 16.81
CA GLN A 37 -12.45 4.04 17.25
C GLN A 37 -12.79 4.93 16.05
N LEU A 38 -13.44 6.06 16.32
CA LEU A 38 -13.64 7.09 15.32
C LEU A 38 -12.29 7.57 14.80
N GLY A 39 -12.09 7.51 13.48
CA GLY A 39 -10.82 7.85 12.83
C GLY A 39 -10.00 6.64 12.38
N ASP A 40 -10.39 5.42 12.71
CA ASP A 40 -9.93 4.24 11.97
C ASP A 40 -10.30 4.41 10.48
N PRO A 41 -9.49 3.89 9.54
CA PRO A 41 -9.80 4.00 8.13
C PRO A 41 -11.13 3.32 7.82
N ASP A 42 -11.75 3.85 6.78
CA ASP A 42 -13.18 3.77 6.43
C ASP A 42 -14.03 4.93 6.94
N ALA A 43 -13.44 5.93 7.59
CA ALA A 43 -14.08 7.24 7.77
C ALA A 43 -14.32 7.90 6.39
N ARG A 44 -15.45 7.56 5.76
CA ARG A 44 -15.94 8.17 4.53
C ARG A 44 -16.45 9.56 4.86
N SER A 45 -15.88 10.59 4.25
CA SER A 45 -16.51 11.89 4.28
C SER A 45 -17.52 11.98 3.14
N ALA A 46 -18.81 11.81 3.45
CA ALA A 46 -19.91 11.98 2.49
C ALA A 46 -19.89 13.37 1.80
N VAL A 47 -19.30 14.37 2.46
CA VAL A 47 -19.08 15.71 1.92
C VAL A 47 -18.03 15.71 0.79
N MET A 48 -17.03 14.83 0.85
CA MET A 48 -15.91 14.79 -0.12
C MET A 48 -16.24 14.02 -1.40
N SER A 49 -17.34 13.26 -1.40
CA SER A 49 -17.87 12.53 -2.57
C SER A 49 -18.83 13.33 -3.44
N ALA A 50 -19.24 14.53 -3.00
CA ALA A 50 -20.17 15.36 -3.75
C ALA A 50 -19.52 15.89 -5.05
N ASN A 51 -20.33 15.99 -6.11
CA ASN A 51 -19.97 16.62 -7.37
C ASN A 51 -18.64 16.08 -7.95
N LEU A 52 -18.46 14.77 -7.97
CA LEU A 52 -17.36 14.18 -8.74
C LEU A 52 -17.57 14.46 -10.23
N PRO A 53 -16.53 14.94 -10.95
CA PRO A 53 -16.64 15.16 -12.37
C PRO A 53 -16.77 13.82 -13.11
N MET A 54 -17.42 13.85 -14.27
CA MET A 54 -17.36 12.72 -15.19
C MET A 54 -15.94 12.62 -15.77
N ILE A 55 -15.35 11.43 -15.71
CA ILE A 55 -14.05 11.17 -16.33
C ILE A 55 -14.27 10.72 -17.77
N SER A 56 -13.47 11.27 -18.69
CA SER A 56 -13.54 10.90 -20.10
C SER A 56 -13.34 9.39 -20.28
N GLY A 57 -14.21 8.75 -21.07
CA GLY A 57 -14.18 7.31 -21.30
C GLY A 57 -14.68 6.45 -20.13
N ALA A 58 -15.02 7.04 -18.99
CA ALA A 58 -15.66 6.32 -17.88
C ALA A 58 -17.17 6.48 -17.92
N SER A 59 -17.88 5.42 -17.53
CA SER A 59 -19.34 5.37 -17.46
C SER A 59 -19.87 5.87 -16.11
N SER A 60 -19.16 5.58 -15.00
CA SER A 60 -19.58 6.02 -13.67
C SER A 60 -18.43 6.06 -12.65
N PRO A 61 -18.46 6.98 -11.68
CA PRO A 61 -17.54 6.96 -10.55
C PRO A 61 -17.91 5.85 -9.56
N CYS A 62 -16.90 5.15 -9.05
CA CYS A 62 -17.05 4.14 -8.02
C CYS A 62 -17.03 4.80 -6.63
N ILE A 63 -18.19 5.26 -6.16
CA ILE A 63 -18.33 6.05 -4.93
C ILE A 63 -17.71 5.38 -3.70
N GLN A 64 -17.76 4.05 -3.60
CA GLN A 64 -17.19 3.31 -2.47
C GLN A 64 -15.65 3.29 -2.45
N SER A 65 -15.01 3.60 -3.58
CA SER A 65 -13.56 3.68 -3.70
C SER A 65 -12.97 5.00 -3.24
N ILE A 66 -13.79 6.02 -2.98
CA ILE A 66 -13.28 7.36 -2.69
C ILE A 66 -12.43 7.33 -1.42
N ARG A 67 -11.22 7.87 -1.50
CA ARG A 67 -10.34 8.15 -0.35
C ARG A 67 -9.85 9.59 -0.40
N THR A 68 -9.49 10.11 0.78
CA THR A 68 -9.08 11.50 0.92
C THR A 68 -7.86 11.64 1.81
N ALA A 69 -6.98 12.58 1.48
CA ALA A 69 -5.94 13.09 2.35
C ALA A 69 -6.16 14.58 2.61
N ARG A 70 -5.80 15.06 3.80
CA ARG A 70 -6.02 16.45 4.21
C ARG A 70 -4.83 16.97 5.01
N SER A 71 -4.44 18.22 4.75
CA SER A 71 -3.52 18.98 5.59
C SER A 71 -3.85 20.46 5.51
N GLY A 72 -4.17 21.07 6.65
CA GLY A 72 -4.61 22.47 6.71
C GLY A 72 -5.84 22.73 5.80
N ARG A 73 -5.63 23.54 4.76
CA ARG A 73 -6.68 23.89 3.77
C ARG A 73 -6.73 22.93 2.59
N GLU A 74 -5.68 22.13 2.41
CA GLU A 74 -5.54 21.20 1.31
C GLU A 74 -6.40 19.97 1.54
N ILE A 75 -7.14 19.59 0.51
CA ILE A 75 -7.88 18.34 0.43
C ILE A 75 -7.57 17.69 -0.90
N PHE A 76 -7.19 16.43 -0.82
CA PHE A 76 -7.07 15.54 -1.97
C PHE A 76 -8.19 14.52 -1.89
N ARG A 77 -8.76 14.18 -3.04
CA ARG A 77 -9.67 13.05 -3.21
C ARG A 77 -9.20 12.20 -4.37
N VAL A 78 -9.26 10.89 -4.20
CA VAL A 78 -8.91 9.90 -5.22
C VAL A 78 -10.04 8.88 -5.34
N TRP A 79 -10.34 8.43 -6.56
CA TRP A 79 -11.40 7.47 -6.82
C TRP A 79 -11.18 6.69 -8.12
N TRP A 80 -11.77 5.50 -8.19
CA TRP A 80 -11.95 4.76 -9.42
C TRP A 80 -13.16 5.27 -10.18
N SER A 81 -13.08 5.33 -11.50
CA SER A 81 -14.25 5.37 -12.39
C SER A 81 -14.26 4.15 -13.29
N SER A 82 -15.40 3.46 -13.38
CA SER A 82 -15.55 2.28 -14.23
C SER A 82 -15.85 2.69 -15.66
N ARG A 83 -15.19 2.05 -16.61
CA ARG A 83 -15.51 2.10 -18.05
C ARG A 83 -16.59 1.08 -18.39
N SER A 84 -17.08 1.12 -19.62
CA SER A 84 -18.13 0.23 -20.12
C SER A 84 -17.72 -1.25 -20.17
N ASP A 85 -16.43 -1.53 -20.29
CA ASP A 85 -15.86 -2.89 -20.26
C ASP A 85 -15.55 -3.40 -18.84
N SER A 86 -15.87 -2.61 -17.81
CA SER A 86 -15.55 -2.84 -16.39
C SER A 86 -14.07 -2.71 -16.01
N SER A 87 -13.22 -2.25 -16.92
CA SER A 87 -11.92 -1.69 -16.53
C SER A 87 -12.11 -0.35 -15.81
N VAL A 88 -11.08 0.11 -15.10
CA VAL A 88 -11.15 1.40 -14.38
C VAL A 88 -10.06 2.36 -14.77
N VAL A 89 -10.31 3.63 -14.48
CA VAL A 89 -9.32 4.71 -14.42
C VAL A 89 -9.26 5.27 -13.01
N LEU A 90 -8.05 5.50 -12.49
CA LEU A 90 -7.81 6.20 -11.24
C LEU A 90 -7.68 7.69 -11.52
N SER A 91 -8.44 8.50 -10.79
CA SER A 91 -8.35 9.94 -10.89
C SER A 91 -8.19 10.59 -9.51
N MET A 92 -7.51 11.73 -9.49
CA MET A 92 -7.31 12.53 -8.29
C MET A 92 -7.77 13.97 -8.53
N GLN A 93 -8.31 14.61 -7.49
CA GLN A 93 -8.56 16.05 -7.47
C GLN A 93 -8.05 16.68 -6.19
N ARG A 94 -7.60 17.92 -6.34
CA ARG A 94 -7.13 18.78 -5.25
C ARG A 94 -8.08 19.95 -5.06
N SER A 95 -8.27 20.33 -3.80
CA SER A 95 -8.87 21.60 -3.39
C SER A 95 -7.95 22.28 -2.39
N GLY A 96 -7.56 23.53 -2.67
CA GLY A 96 -6.79 24.37 -1.76
C GLY A 96 -7.67 25.25 -0.84
N ASP A 97 -8.98 25.09 -0.90
CA ASP A 97 -9.95 25.95 -0.22
C ASP A 97 -10.98 25.16 0.60
N GLN A 98 -10.54 24.04 1.16
CA GLN A 98 -11.35 23.16 2.02
C GLN A 98 -12.58 22.56 1.32
N GLY A 99 -12.49 22.36 0.00
CA GLY A 99 -13.52 21.70 -0.81
C GLY A 99 -14.56 22.65 -1.38
N ARG A 100 -14.37 23.97 -1.29
CA ARG A 100 -15.26 24.97 -1.90
C ARG A 100 -15.15 24.95 -3.42
N SER A 101 -13.95 24.78 -3.94
CA SER A 101 -13.66 24.56 -5.36
C SER A 101 -12.67 23.42 -5.54
N TRP A 102 -12.71 22.81 -6.72
CA TRP A 102 -11.86 21.67 -7.08
C TRP A 102 -11.15 21.97 -8.40
N ASN A 103 -9.86 21.66 -8.46
CA ASN A 103 -9.11 21.65 -9.71
C ASN A 103 -9.68 20.57 -10.66
N PRO A 104 -9.41 20.66 -11.98
CA PRO A 104 -9.71 19.55 -12.89
C PRO A 104 -9.10 18.23 -12.41
N PRO A 105 -9.76 17.08 -12.67
CA PRO A 105 -9.22 15.78 -12.29
C PRO A 105 -7.95 15.47 -13.07
N VAL A 106 -6.98 14.90 -12.37
CA VAL A 106 -5.72 14.38 -12.93
C VAL A 106 -5.83 12.87 -13.02
N GLU A 107 -5.50 12.30 -14.19
CA GLU A 107 -5.39 10.86 -14.37
C GLU A 107 -4.12 10.35 -13.69
N VAL A 108 -4.27 9.35 -12.83
CA VAL A 108 -3.16 8.70 -12.13
C VAL A 108 -2.82 7.37 -12.79
N GLU A 109 -3.85 6.61 -13.19
CA GLU A 109 -3.70 5.27 -13.73
C GLU A 109 -4.84 4.95 -14.69
N SER A 110 -4.50 4.44 -15.87
CA SER A 110 -5.47 4.06 -16.91
C SER A 110 -5.20 2.69 -17.52
N ARG A 111 -4.14 1.98 -17.12
CA ARG A 111 -3.67 0.72 -17.71
C ARG A 111 -4.50 -0.50 -17.32
N ASP A 112 -5.41 -0.39 -16.35
CA ASP A 112 -6.26 -1.51 -15.93
C ASP A 112 -7.02 -2.11 -17.12
N ARG A 113 -6.94 -3.43 -17.24
CA ARG A 113 -7.66 -4.27 -18.21
C ARG A 113 -8.59 -5.27 -17.53
N GLY A 114 -8.64 -5.21 -16.20
CA GLY A 114 -9.51 -6.01 -15.36
C GLY A 114 -10.99 -5.75 -15.62
N ARG A 115 -11.84 -6.69 -15.20
CA ARG A 115 -13.30 -6.58 -15.36
C ARG A 115 -14.03 -6.45 -14.03
N ARG A 116 -13.30 -6.09 -12.98
CA ARG A 116 -13.83 -5.98 -11.61
C ARG A 116 -14.70 -4.73 -11.39
N GLY A 117 -14.54 -3.70 -12.21
CA GLY A 117 -15.26 -2.43 -12.09
C GLY A 117 -15.15 -1.85 -10.68
N CYS A 118 -16.29 -1.44 -10.12
CA CYS A 118 -16.36 -0.84 -8.79
C CYS A 118 -16.20 -1.83 -7.62
N LYS A 119 -16.03 -3.15 -7.86
CA LYS A 119 -15.66 -4.13 -6.82
C LYS A 119 -14.16 -4.14 -6.52
N ARG A 120 -13.39 -3.24 -7.14
CA ARG A 120 -11.94 -3.13 -6.95
C ARG A 120 -11.63 -2.53 -5.58
N PRO A 121 -10.56 -3.00 -4.91
CA PRO A 121 -10.11 -2.39 -3.66
C PRO A 121 -9.96 -0.87 -3.82
N PRO A 122 -10.41 -0.08 -2.84
CA PRO A 122 -10.17 1.35 -2.81
C PRO A 122 -8.66 1.65 -2.83
N PRO A 123 -8.21 2.69 -3.56
CA PRO A 123 -6.82 3.14 -3.50
C PRO A 123 -6.48 3.69 -2.12
N GLY A 124 -5.24 3.55 -1.67
CA GLY A 124 -4.68 4.30 -0.54
C GLY A 124 -4.13 5.65 -1.01
N ILE A 125 -4.21 6.67 -0.15
CA ILE A 125 -3.66 8.01 -0.41
C ILE A 125 -2.96 8.55 0.84
N PHE A 126 -1.82 9.19 0.62
CA PHE A 126 -1.11 9.99 1.61
C PHE A 126 -0.69 11.32 0.98
N PHE A 127 -0.75 12.38 1.80
CA PHE A 127 -0.20 13.69 1.45
C PHE A 127 0.78 14.09 2.54
N ASP A 128 2.02 14.38 2.16
CA ASP A 128 3.04 14.80 3.11
C ASP A 128 2.73 16.22 3.63
N PRO A 129 2.45 16.39 4.93
CA PRO A 129 2.08 17.69 5.49
C PRO A 129 3.27 18.65 5.67
N ALA A 130 4.51 18.20 5.43
CA ALA A 130 5.69 19.05 5.57
C ALA A 130 5.58 20.31 4.68
N PRO A 131 5.85 21.52 5.23
CA PRO A 131 5.74 22.76 4.47
C PRO A 131 6.57 22.71 3.18
N GLY A 132 5.89 22.88 2.03
CA GLY A 132 6.54 22.93 0.73
C GLY A 132 6.91 21.59 0.10
N SER A 133 6.57 20.44 0.70
CA SER A 133 6.94 19.14 0.11
C SER A 133 6.19 18.86 -1.19
N GLY A 134 4.88 19.13 -1.23
CA GLY A 134 4.03 18.86 -2.40
C GLY A 134 3.85 17.38 -2.72
N TYR A 135 4.34 16.46 -1.89
CA TYR A 135 4.28 15.03 -2.17
C TYR A 135 2.88 14.46 -1.95
N VAL A 136 2.31 13.89 -3.01
CA VAL A 136 1.09 13.07 -2.95
C VAL A 136 1.46 11.66 -3.35
N GLN A 137 1.12 10.68 -2.52
CA GLN A 137 1.45 9.28 -2.71
C GLN A 137 0.17 8.46 -2.80
N LEU A 138 0.11 7.57 -3.78
CA LEU A 138 -1.03 6.70 -4.06
C LEU A 138 -0.55 5.25 -4.15
N VAL A 139 -1.35 4.36 -3.58
CA VAL A 139 -1.16 2.92 -3.74
C VAL A 139 -2.48 2.29 -4.14
N TYR A 140 -2.45 1.33 -5.07
CA TYR A 140 -3.68 0.80 -5.64
C TYR A 140 -3.47 -0.58 -6.28
N PHE A 141 -4.55 -1.33 -6.43
CA PHE A 141 -4.55 -2.61 -7.13
C PHE A 141 -5.17 -2.49 -8.52
N ILE A 142 -4.50 -3.01 -9.55
CA ILE A 142 -5.03 -3.12 -10.92
C ILE A 142 -4.70 -4.47 -11.55
N GLU A 143 -5.43 -4.81 -12.61
CA GLU A 143 -5.16 -5.95 -13.48
C GLU A 143 -4.62 -5.40 -14.80
N ALA A 144 -3.33 -5.08 -14.86
CA ALA A 144 -2.69 -4.54 -16.05
C ALA A 144 -2.26 -5.64 -17.03
N SER A 145 -1.90 -5.27 -18.26
CA SER A 145 -1.47 -6.23 -19.29
C SER A 145 -0.16 -6.95 -18.95
N ASP A 146 0.69 -6.33 -18.14
CA ASP A 146 1.96 -6.88 -17.64
C ASP A 146 1.80 -7.66 -16.32
N GLY A 147 0.59 -7.70 -15.75
CA GLY A 147 0.28 -8.48 -14.56
C GLY A 147 -0.65 -7.75 -13.59
N ALA A 148 -1.46 -8.51 -12.86
CA ALA A 148 -2.23 -7.99 -11.74
C ALA A 148 -1.34 -7.79 -10.52
N GLY A 149 -1.62 -6.76 -9.73
CA GLY A 149 -0.84 -6.47 -8.54
C GLY A 149 -1.15 -5.13 -7.89
N VAL A 150 -0.40 -4.85 -6.83
CA VAL A 150 -0.36 -3.56 -6.16
C VAL A 150 0.71 -2.69 -6.81
N PHE A 151 0.34 -1.46 -7.12
CA PHE A 151 1.18 -0.44 -7.74
C PHE A 151 1.18 0.81 -6.89
N PHE A 152 2.26 1.58 -7.02
CA PHE A 152 2.46 2.85 -6.36
C PHE A 152 2.66 3.95 -7.40
N ALA A 153 2.08 5.12 -7.18
CA ALA A 153 2.35 6.32 -7.96
C ALA A 153 2.54 7.49 -7.01
N HIS A 154 3.37 8.45 -7.40
CA HIS A 154 3.55 9.67 -6.63
C HIS A 154 3.57 10.91 -7.52
N SER A 155 3.27 12.03 -6.88
CA SER A 155 3.38 13.39 -7.40
C SER A 155 4.32 14.16 -6.49
N MET A 156 5.08 15.09 -7.06
CA MET A 156 5.94 16.04 -6.34
C MET A 156 5.46 17.50 -6.53
N ASP A 157 4.29 17.69 -7.14
CA ASP A 157 3.76 19.00 -7.57
C ASP A 157 2.33 19.24 -7.05
N ASN A 158 2.03 18.74 -5.84
CA ASN A 158 0.71 18.79 -5.22
C ASN A 158 -0.38 18.09 -6.06
N GLY A 159 -0.06 16.93 -6.63
CA GLY A 159 -1.00 16.14 -7.44
C GLY A 159 -1.34 16.78 -8.79
N GLY A 160 -0.47 17.65 -9.32
CA GLY A 160 -0.63 18.24 -10.65
C GLY A 160 -0.37 17.23 -11.78
N MET A 161 0.62 16.36 -11.58
CA MET A 161 0.87 15.17 -12.40
C MET A 161 1.35 14.00 -11.54
N PHE A 162 1.36 12.80 -12.11
CA PHE A 162 1.89 11.59 -11.44
C PHE A 162 2.98 10.96 -12.30
N HIS A 163 4.07 10.54 -11.65
CA HIS A 163 5.12 9.77 -12.30
C HIS A 163 4.63 8.37 -12.69
N SER A 164 5.36 7.72 -13.61
CA SER A 164 5.06 6.35 -14.02
C SER A 164 4.95 5.42 -12.81
N PRO A 165 3.90 4.58 -12.72
CA PRO A 165 3.69 3.72 -11.57
C PRO A 165 4.80 2.69 -11.38
N VAL A 166 5.15 2.43 -10.12
CA VAL A 166 6.13 1.43 -9.70
C VAL A 166 5.38 0.21 -9.16
N PRO A 167 5.69 -1.02 -9.63
CA PRO A 167 5.08 -2.22 -9.07
C PRO A 167 5.56 -2.46 -7.63
N VAL A 168 4.62 -2.65 -6.71
CA VAL A 168 4.90 -3.00 -5.30
C VAL A 168 5.00 -4.51 -5.16
N VAL A 169 3.96 -5.22 -5.61
CA VAL A 169 3.89 -6.69 -5.62
C VAL A 169 2.93 -7.13 -6.72
N TYR A 170 3.29 -8.19 -7.45
CA TYR A 170 2.37 -8.84 -8.40
C TYR A 170 1.60 -9.97 -7.70
N GLY A 171 0.35 -10.16 -8.09
CA GLY A 171 -0.53 -11.22 -7.60
C GLY A 171 -1.96 -11.01 -8.10
N ASN A 172 -2.68 -12.10 -8.34
CA ASN A 172 -4.03 -12.04 -8.95
C ASN A 172 -5.14 -11.77 -7.93
N ALA A 173 -4.90 -12.02 -6.64
CA ALA A 173 -5.88 -11.73 -5.61
C ALA A 173 -5.99 -10.20 -5.41
N PRO A 174 -7.21 -9.64 -5.34
CA PRO A 174 -7.38 -8.22 -5.00
C PRO A 174 -6.76 -7.92 -3.65
N SER A 175 -5.99 -6.85 -3.58
CA SER A 175 -5.28 -6.44 -2.36
C SER A 175 -5.68 -5.04 -1.96
N VAL A 176 -6.19 -4.88 -0.74
CA VAL A 176 -6.28 -3.56 -0.08
C VAL A 176 -4.87 -3.13 0.33
N ALA A 177 -4.53 -1.87 0.07
CA ALA A 177 -3.21 -1.32 0.40
C ALA A 177 -3.32 0.09 0.99
N SER A 178 -2.30 0.47 1.75
CA SER A 178 -2.17 1.77 2.39
C SER A 178 -0.73 2.26 2.30
N VAL A 179 -0.56 3.57 2.33
CA VAL A 179 0.73 4.24 2.16
C VAL A 179 0.89 5.34 3.18
N ALA A 180 2.11 5.54 3.67
CA ALA A 180 2.51 6.69 4.46
C ALA A 180 3.93 7.13 4.08
N GLY A 181 4.19 8.43 4.19
CA GLY A 181 5.47 9.04 3.86
C GLY A 181 6.01 9.98 4.94
N ASN A 182 7.32 10.21 4.91
CA ASN A 182 8.02 11.20 5.72
C ASN A 182 9.27 11.64 4.95
N GLY A 183 9.18 12.80 4.28
CA GLY A 183 10.19 13.20 3.28
C GLY A 183 10.34 12.15 2.19
N ASP A 184 11.57 11.71 1.93
CA ASP A 184 11.88 10.69 0.92
C ASP A 184 11.53 9.26 1.34
N SER A 185 11.17 9.07 2.61
CA SER A 185 10.83 7.76 3.14
C SER A 185 9.38 7.43 2.85
N VAL A 186 9.12 6.28 2.23
CA VAL A 186 7.78 5.78 1.90
C VAL A 186 7.62 4.37 2.40
N VAL A 187 6.49 4.12 3.06
CA VAL A 187 6.05 2.79 3.51
C VAL A 187 4.74 2.45 2.82
N VAL A 188 4.71 1.28 2.19
CA VAL A 188 3.47 0.70 1.65
C VAL A 188 3.19 -0.61 2.37
N VAL A 189 1.97 -0.75 2.89
CA VAL A 189 1.46 -2.00 3.45
C VAL A 189 0.29 -2.50 2.61
N PHE A 190 0.16 -3.81 2.48
CA PHE A 190 -0.83 -4.41 1.59
C PHE A 190 -1.24 -5.80 2.09
N GLU A 191 -2.47 -6.19 1.79
CA GLU A 191 -2.89 -7.60 1.87
C GLU A 191 -2.06 -8.41 0.87
N ASP A 192 -1.29 -9.40 1.32
CA ASP A 192 -0.41 -10.16 0.43
C ASP A 192 -1.24 -10.95 -0.60
N PRO A 193 -1.21 -10.56 -1.90
CA PRO A 193 -2.07 -11.17 -2.92
C PRO A 193 -1.63 -12.59 -3.31
N ASN A 194 -0.48 -13.05 -2.80
CA ASN A 194 0.04 -14.39 -3.03
C ASN A 194 -0.07 -15.29 -1.80
N SER A 195 -0.59 -14.78 -0.69
CA SER A 195 -0.75 -15.58 0.51
C SER A 195 -1.99 -16.47 0.46
N VAL A 196 -1.87 -17.68 1.02
CA VAL A 196 -3.01 -18.58 1.23
C VAL A 196 -3.89 -18.10 2.38
N THR A 197 -3.29 -17.46 3.39
CA THR A 197 -3.98 -16.85 4.53
C THR A 197 -3.91 -15.32 4.44
N ALA A 198 -4.97 -14.62 4.85
CA ALA A 198 -4.98 -13.16 4.81
C ALA A 198 -3.92 -12.59 5.78
N ARG A 199 -2.87 -11.96 5.22
CA ARG A 199 -1.73 -11.41 5.96
C ARG A 199 -1.29 -10.08 5.36
N ILE A 200 -0.56 -9.27 6.13
CA ILE A 200 -0.11 -7.94 5.70
C ILE A 200 1.38 -7.95 5.38
N GLY A 201 1.70 -7.70 4.11
CA GLY A 201 3.05 -7.42 3.64
C GLY A 201 3.44 -5.96 3.79
N ILE A 202 4.74 -5.67 3.74
CA ILE A 202 5.30 -4.32 3.74
C ILE A 202 6.43 -4.20 2.71
N VAL A 203 6.48 -3.05 2.04
CA VAL A 203 7.67 -2.58 1.32
C VAL A 203 8.04 -1.17 1.77
N LEU A 204 9.33 -0.85 1.69
CA LEU A 204 9.87 0.44 2.12
C LEU A 204 10.78 1.03 1.04
N SER A 205 10.86 2.36 0.99
CA SER A 205 11.66 3.11 0.02
C SER A 205 12.25 4.36 0.65
N HIS A 206 13.56 4.58 0.47
CA HIS A 206 14.24 5.85 0.78
C HIS A 206 14.40 6.76 -0.45
N SER A 207 13.61 6.54 -1.50
CA SER A 207 13.70 7.28 -2.77
C SER A 207 12.35 7.80 -3.22
N THR A 208 11.50 8.27 -2.29
CA THR A 208 10.15 8.77 -2.58
C THR A 208 9.26 7.72 -3.28
N GLY A 209 9.59 6.44 -3.16
CA GLY A 209 8.90 5.35 -3.84
C GLY A 209 9.28 5.17 -5.32
N HIS A 210 10.41 5.72 -5.79
CA HIS A 210 10.98 5.38 -7.11
C HIS A 210 11.44 3.91 -7.14
N ILE A 211 11.94 3.40 -6.02
CA ILE A 211 12.39 2.01 -5.85
C ILE A 211 11.97 1.52 -4.46
N PHE A 212 11.41 0.30 -4.41
CA PHE A 212 11.14 -0.44 -3.17
C PHE A 212 12.12 -1.62 -3.04
N ASP A 213 13.25 -1.36 -2.39
CA ASP A 213 14.37 -2.28 -2.21
C ASP A 213 14.30 -3.07 -0.89
N GLN A 214 13.48 -2.62 0.06
CA GLN A 214 13.26 -3.29 1.34
C GLN A 214 11.84 -3.85 1.44
N ARG A 215 11.72 -5.07 1.95
CA ARG A 215 10.48 -5.86 1.95
C ARG A 215 10.39 -6.74 3.20
N GLY A 216 9.19 -7.05 3.65
CA GLY A 216 8.96 -7.95 4.77
C GLY A 216 7.50 -8.28 5.00
N GLN A 217 7.21 -8.88 6.15
CA GLN A 217 5.85 -9.13 6.64
C GLN A 217 5.62 -8.31 7.90
N VAL A 218 4.41 -7.74 8.02
CA VAL A 218 3.97 -7.01 9.23
C VAL A 218 3.40 -7.99 10.24
N THR A 219 2.55 -8.90 9.77
CA THR A 219 1.84 -9.86 10.62
C THR A 219 2.62 -11.16 10.72
N PRO A 220 2.77 -11.73 11.93
CA PRO A 220 3.21 -13.12 12.10
C PRO A 220 2.29 -14.11 11.36
N ASP A 221 2.79 -15.32 11.11
CA ASP A 221 2.10 -16.34 10.30
C ASP A 221 0.75 -16.79 10.88
N ASP A 222 0.55 -16.69 12.19
CA ASP A 222 -0.67 -17.06 12.91
C ASP A 222 -1.69 -15.91 13.02
N VAL A 223 -1.36 -14.72 12.50
CA VAL A 223 -2.23 -13.53 12.58
C VAL A 223 -2.94 -13.29 11.26
N HIS A 224 -4.25 -13.48 11.27
CA HIS A 224 -5.12 -13.17 10.14
C HIS A 224 -5.47 -11.67 10.12
N ALA A 225 -5.21 -11.02 8.99
CA ALA A 225 -5.31 -9.58 8.88
C ALA A 225 -5.71 -9.11 7.48
N ILE A 226 -6.62 -8.14 7.45
CA ILE A 226 -7.16 -7.52 6.23
C ILE A 226 -7.31 -6.01 6.42
N ALA A 227 -7.54 -5.29 5.33
CA ALA A 227 -7.77 -3.85 5.27
C ALA A 227 -6.73 -3.04 6.09
N PRO A 228 -5.43 -3.13 5.74
CA PRO A 228 -4.39 -2.50 6.52
C PRO A 228 -4.39 -0.98 6.37
N TRP A 229 -3.86 -0.31 7.38
CA TRP A 229 -3.46 1.10 7.28
C TRP A 229 -2.18 1.36 8.04
N VAL A 230 -1.42 2.35 7.59
CA VAL A 230 -0.09 2.66 8.10
C VAL A 230 0.06 4.13 8.44
N ALA A 231 0.85 4.40 9.47
CA ALA A 231 1.42 5.69 9.77
C ALA A 231 2.94 5.57 9.85
N LEU A 232 3.63 6.62 9.40
CA LEU A 232 5.07 6.75 9.48
C LEU A 232 5.41 8.06 10.21
N ASP A 233 6.07 7.95 11.35
CA ASP A 233 6.62 9.08 12.08
C ASP A 233 8.14 8.90 12.18
N HIS A 234 8.88 9.65 11.35
CA HIS A 234 10.32 9.51 11.15
C HIS A 234 10.70 8.06 10.79
N ARG A 235 11.13 7.26 11.77
CA ARG A 235 11.47 5.83 11.62
C ARG A 235 10.48 4.90 12.29
N ARG A 236 9.52 5.42 13.03
CA ARG A 236 8.50 4.61 13.69
C ARG A 236 7.38 4.32 12.70
N ILE A 237 7.18 3.05 12.42
CA ILE A 237 6.07 2.56 11.61
C ILE A 237 5.03 2.00 12.56
N THR A 238 3.78 2.43 12.41
CA THR A 238 2.66 1.74 13.04
C THR A 238 1.71 1.28 11.96
N VAL A 239 1.40 -0.02 11.99
CA VAL A 239 0.46 -0.66 11.08
C VAL A 239 -0.70 -1.17 11.89
N TRP A 240 -1.91 -0.98 11.38
CA TRP A 240 -3.14 -1.50 11.94
C TRP A 240 -3.89 -2.27 10.87
N TRP A 241 -4.81 -3.15 11.27
CA TRP A 241 -5.62 -3.96 10.39
C TRP A 241 -6.93 -4.38 11.04
N LYS A 242 -7.86 -4.86 10.22
CA LYS A 242 -9.08 -5.54 10.66
C LYS A 242 -8.85 -7.05 10.75
N THR A 243 -9.54 -7.69 11.69
CA THR A 243 -9.54 -9.15 11.84
C THR A 243 -10.72 -9.76 11.04
N PRO A 244 -10.51 -10.78 10.19
CA PRO A 244 -11.58 -11.33 9.32
C PRO A 244 -12.81 -11.90 10.04
N ASP A 245 -12.69 -12.34 11.30
CA ASP A 245 -13.70 -13.14 12.02
C ASP A 245 -14.45 -12.42 13.16
N ASP A 246 -14.40 -11.08 13.21
CA ASP A 246 -15.27 -10.34 14.13
C ASP A 246 -16.72 -10.37 13.60
N SER A 247 -17.48 -11.38 14.03
CA SER A 247 -18.93 -11.53 13.78
C SER A 247 -19.70 -10.21 13.91
N GLU A 248 -20.77 -10.02 13.10
CA GLU A 248 -21.68 -8.88 13.23
C GLU A 248 -22.18 -8.77 14.68
N GLY A 249 -21.69 -7.76 15.42
CA GLY A 249 -22.02 -7.54 16.84
C GLY A 249 -20.83 -7.71 17.81
N SER A 250 -19.72 -8.33 17.39
CA SER A 250 -18.42 -8.17 18.06
C SER A 250 -17.95 -6.73 17.88
N SER A 251 -17.44 -6.09 18.92
CA SER A 251 -16.80 -4.79 18.75
C SER A 251 -15.63 -4.96 17.78
N ASN A 252 -15.74 -4.47 16.54
CA ASN A 252 -14.70 -4.53 15.49
C ASN A 252 -13.32 -4.35 16.13
N ARG A 253 -12.56 -5.45 16.24
CA ARG A 253 -11.26 -5.47 16.89
C ARG A 253 -10.22 -5.10 15.84
N VAL A 254 -9.45 -4.09 16.17
CA VAL A 254 -8.34 -3.59 15.35
C VAL A 254 -7.06 -4.18 15.91
N GLY A 255 -6.40 -5.01 15.12
CA GLY A 255 -5.04 -5.42 15.40
C GLY A 255 -4.06 -4.31 15.02
N TYR A 256 -2.95 -4.21 15.73
CA TYR A 256 -1.90 -3.28 15.40
C TYR A 256 -0.53 -3.78 15.84
N ARG A 257 0.49 -3.30 15.15
CA ARG A 257 1.90 -3.56 15.43
C ARG A 257 2.69 -2.29 15.15
N SER A 258 3.65 -1.99 16.00
CA SER A 258 4.59 -0.90 15.77
C SER A 258 6.00 -1.45 15.65
N GLY A 259 6.82 -0.80 14.83
CA GLY A 259 8.21 -1.16 14.64
C GLY A 259 9.08 0.05 14.34
N VAL A 260 10.39 -0.17 14.37
CA VAL A 260 11.40 0.82 14.01
C VAL A 260 12.06 0.40 12.71
N TRP A 261 11.95 1.25 11.69
CA TRP A 261 12.66 1.12 10.42
C TRP A 261 14.15 1.41 10.65
N ARG A 262 14.99 0.41 10.35
CA ARG A 262 16.45 0.44 10.54
C ARG A 262 17.18 1.06 9.36
#